data_AF-A0A9W6B777-F1
#
_entry.id   AF-A0A9W6B777-F1
#
_cell.length_a   1.000
_cell.length_b   1.000
_cell.length_c   1.000
_cell.angle_alpha   90.00
_cell.angle_beta   90.00
_cell.angle_gamma   90.00
#
_symmetry.space_group_name_H-M   'P 1'
#
loop_
_entity.id
_entity.type
_entity.pdbx_description
1 polymer ?
#
loop_
_entity_poly.entity_id
_entity_poly.type
_entity_poly.pdbx_seq_one_letter_code
_entity_poly.pdbx_strand_id
1 'polypeptide(L)'
;MKIKYVYIMALMMLTQVFVGCELDNYDEPDAMLSGSVVYEGETLGIRGQGATFALYQDGYELHTSIPVYIAQDGTYSANLFKGEYKLVRIDGAPWVSQSSDTLVINVNGSTEYDVAVTPYFTISDESFNVQSGTVNTSFKIKQVVSTSSLSEVNIYLRSKILLDDNYYDYKISVDVSDITLGDLKDVEVTIPDDLLDNEYLYIRVGAKSSSSSEFIYTQSQKIIL
;
A
#
# COMPACT_ATOMS: atom_id res chain seq x y z
N MET A 1 65.07 38.48 5.74
CA MET A 1 64.64 37.34 4.88
C MET A 1 63.50 36.51 5.46
N LYS A 2 63.42 36.23 6.77
CA LYS A 2 62.41 35.33 7.37
C LYS A 2 60.93 35.79 7.23
N ILE A 3 60.67 37.10 7.25
CA ILE A 3 59.30 37.67 7.17
C ILE A 3 58.64 37.45 5.79
N LYS A 4 59.41 37.45 4.69
CA LYS A 4 58.87 37.22 3.33
C LYS A 4 58.30 35.80 3.15
N TYR A 5 58.91 34.80 3.80
CA TYR A 5 58.44 33.40 3.73
C TYR A 5 57.17 33.16 4.54
N VAL A 6 56.95 33.93 5.62
CA VAL A 6 55.72 33.87 6.44
C VAL A 6 54.52 34.39 5.65
N TYR A 7 54.68 35.49 4.90
CA TYR A 7 53.61 36.00 4.04
C TYR A 7 53.29 35.07 2.86
N ILE A 8 54.29 34.39 2.29
CA ILE A 8 54.09 33.42 1.21
C ILE A 8 53.38 32.16 1.72
N MET A 9 53.74 31.66 2.91
CA MET A 9 53.03 30.53 3.54
C MET A 9 51.60 30.89 3.98
N ALA A 10 51.37 32.10 4.48
CA ALA A 10 50.04 32.58 4.82
C ALA A 10 49.14 32.73 3.58
N LEU A 11 49.70 33.18 2.45
CA LEU A 11 48.97 33.30 1.18
C LEU A 11 48.62 31.94 0.56
N MET A 12 49.51 30.93 0.69
CA MET A 12 49.22 29.55 0.26
C MET A 12 48.17 28.85 1.14
N MET A 13 48.13 29.13 2.45
CA MET A 13 47.06 28.64 3.33
C MET A 13 45.71 29.29 3.05
N LEU A 14 45.68 30.58 2.68
CA LEU A 14 44.44 31.31 2.38
C LEU A 14 43.73 30.79 1.11
N THR A 15 44.48 30.29 0.12
CA THR A 15 43.92 29.73 -1.11
C THR A 15 43.28 28.35 -0.92
N GLN A 16 43.53 27.67 0.20
CA GLN A 16 42.95 26.35 0.49
C GLN A 16 41.56 26.43 1.14
N VAL A 17 41.12 27.62 1.57
CA VAL A 17 39.84 27.84 2.26
C VAL A 17 38.65 27.94 1.29
N PHE A 18 38.90 28.12 -0.01
CA PHE A 18 37.84 28.30 -1.03
C PHE A 18 37.53 27.05 -1.87
N VAL A 19 38.16 25.90 -1.60
CA VAL A 19 37.95 24.66 -2.38
C VAL A 19 37.10 23.63 -1.62
N GLY A 20 36.54 24.02 -0.46
CA GLY A 20 36.00 23.08 0.53
C GLY A 20 34.48 22.96 0.64
N CYS A 21 33.67 23.55 -0.26
CA CYS A 21 32.23 23.65 0.00
C CYS A 21 31.29 23.34 -1.18
N GLU A 22 31.70 22.54 -2.16
CA GLU A 22 30.80 22.10 -3.25
C GLU A 22 30.91 20.60 -3.58
N LEU A 23 31.50 19.78 -2.69
CA LEU A 23 31.86 18.40 -3.02
C LEU A 23 30.92 17.32 -2.45
N ASP A 24 29.80 17.70 -1.84
CA ASP A 24 28.90 16.75 -1.18
C ASP A 24 27.44 17.21 -1.14
N ASN A 25 26.86 17.47 -2.32
CA ASN A 25 25.41 17.54 -2.43
C ASN A 25 25.03 16.69 -3.65
N TYR A 26 24.80 15.39 -3.41
CA TYR A 26 23.96 14.66 -4.34
C TYR A 26 22.61 15.38 -4.36
N ASP A 27 22.15 15.79 -5.54
CA ASP A 27 20.83 16.39 -5.68
C ASP A 27 19.77 15.45 -5.10
N GLU A 28 18.74 15.99 -4.47
CA GLU A 28 17.64 15.15 -3.99
C GLU A 28 16.82 14.62 -5.17
N PRO A 29 16.13 13.46 -5.02
CA PRO A 29 15.18 12.97 -6.00
C PRO A 29 14.17 14.06 -6.39
N ASP A 30 14.09 14.40 -7.68
CA ASP A 30 13.24 15.48 -8.22
C ASP A 30 12.02 14.97 -9.02
N ALA A 31 11.82 13.65 -9.04
CA ALA A 31 10.71 12.99 -9.72
C ALA A 31 9.88 12.13 -8.76
N MET A 32 8.64 11.86 -9.13
CA MET A 32 7.71 11.07 -8.32
C MET A 32 6.99 10.06 -9.21
N LEU A 33 7.07 8.79 -8.83
CA LEU A 33 6.23 7.74 -9.37
C LEU A 33 5.05 7.53 -8.42
N SER A 34 3.83 7.55 -8.94
CA SER A 34 2.61 7.27 -8.18
C SER A 34 1.63 6.42 -8.97
N GLY A 35 0.68 5.79 -8.29
CA GLY A 35 -0.40 5.06 -8.93
C GLY A 35 -1.15 4.18 -7.93
N SER A 36 -1.94 3.27 -8.48
CA SER A 36 -2.75 2.33 -7.70
C SER A 36 -2.50 0.89 -8.12
N VAL A 37 -2.77 -0.03 -7.19
CA VAL A 37 -2.90 -1.45 -7.50
C VAL A 37 -4.31 -1.73 -7.97
N VAL A 38 -4.45 -2.20 -9.20
CA VAL A 38 -5.77 -2.29 -9.86
C VAL A 38 -6.08 -3.70 -10.37
N TYR A 39 -7.37 -4.02 -10.40
CA TYR A 39 -7.91 -5.18 -11.11
C TYR A 39 -9.15 -4.73 -11.90
N GLU A 40 -9.17 -4.99 -13.21
CA GLU A 40 -10.26 -4.57 -14.11
C GLU A 40 -10.58 -3.06 -14.07
N GLY A 41 -9.57 -2.22 -13.75
CA GLY A 41 -9.71 -0.77 -13.65
C GLY A 41 -10.14 -0.26 -12.27
N GLU A 42 -10.47 -1.16 -11.34
CA GLU A 42 -10.84 -0.80 -9.97
C GLU A 42 -9.64 -0.92 -9.03
N THR A 43 -9.50 0.06 -8.13
CA THR A 43 -8.42 0.06 -7.13
C THR A 43 -8.72 -0.92 -5.99
N LEU A 44 -7.74 -1.75 -5.67
CA LEU A 44 -7.88 -2.80 -4.65
C LEU A 44 -7.62 -2.29 -3.24
N GLY A 45 -8.54 -2.54 -2.31
CA GLY A 45 -8.31 -2.35 -0.89
C GLY A 45 -7.42 -3.45 -0.31
N ILE A 46 -6.34 -3.07 0.38
CA ILE A 46 -5.42 -4.01 1.03
C ILE A 46 -5.10 -3.59 2.47
N ARG A 47 -4.35 -4.40 3.20
CA ARG A 47 -3.68 -3.94 4.42
C ARG A 47 -2.55 -2.98 4.05
N GLY A 48 -2.49 -1.82 4.70
CA GLY A 48 -1.38 -0.88 4.52
C GLY A 48 -0.04 -1.54 4.84
N GLN A 49 0.93 -1.41 3.93
CA GLN A 49 2.24 -2.09 4.01
C GLN A 49 2.19 -3.63 4.06
N GLY A 50 1.01 -4.26 3.86
CA GLY A 50 0.88 -5.72 3.76
C GLY A 50 1.39 -6.28 2.43
N ALA A 51 1.37 -5.44 1.38
CA ALA A 51 2.00 -5.71 0.09
C ALA A 51 3.00 -4.60 -0.24
N THR A 52 4.04 -4.95 -0.99
CA THR A 52 5.07 -4.01 -1.43
C THR A 52 5.50 -4.30 -2.87
N PHE A 53 5.99 -3.28 -3.55
CA PHE A 53 6.76 -3.45 -4.78
C PHE A 53 8.25 -3.21 -4.51
N ALA A 54 9.08 -3.72 -5.40
CA ALA A 54 10.49 -3.38 -5.45
C ALA A 54 10.82 -2.74 -6.80
N LEU A 55 11.46 -1.59 -6.76
CA LEU A 55 12.05 -0.95 -7.93
C LEU A 55 13.53 -1.29 -8.02
N TYR A 56 13.97 -1.62 -9.22
CA TYR A 56 15.37 -1.83 -9.56
C TYR A 56 15.79 -0.87 -10.66
N GLN A 57 17.06 -0.46 -10.63
CA GLN A 57 17.66 0.35 -11.68
C GLN A 57 18.92 -0.35 -12.17
N ASP A 58 19.04 -0.52 -13.48
CA ASP A 58 20.25 -1.07 -14.09
C ASP A 58 21.37 -0.01 -14.06
N GLY A 59 22.64 -0.45 -14.17
CA GLY A 59 23.79 0.45 -14.33
C GLY A 59 24.47 0.87 -13.02
N TYR A 60 23.96 0.45 -11.87
CA TYR A 60 24.66 0.57 -10.58
C TYR A 60 25.36 -0.73 -10.21
N GLU A 61 26.56 -0.64 -9.63
CA GLU A 61 27.30 -1.83 -9.17
C GLU A 61 26.51 -2.61 -8.10
N LEU A 62 25.82 -1.88 -7.22
CA LEU A 62 24.94 -2.42 -6.20
C LEU A 62 23.51 -2.52 -6.73
N HIS A 63 23.01 -3.75 -6.86
CA HIS A 63 21.65 -4.05 -7.30
C HIS A 63 20.67 -4.00 -6.11
N THR A 64 20.68 -2.90 -5.37
CA THR A 64 19.79 -2.70 -4.22
C THR A 64 18.42 -2.27 -4.70
N SER A 65 17.37 -2.91 -4.18
CA SER A 65 16.00 -2.51 -4.49
C SER A 65 15.57 -1.28 -3.69
N ILE A 66 14.70 -0.47 -4.28
CA ILE A 66 13.96 0.58 -3.60
C ILE A 66 12.58 0.02 -3.25
N PRO A 67 12.23 -0.14 -1.96
CA PRO A 67 10.92 -0.63 -1.57
C PRO A 67 9.86 0.44 -1.83
N VAL A 68 8.72 0.04 -2.36
CA VAL A 68 7.56 0.89 -2.59
C VAL A 68 6.40 0.32 -1.79
N TYR A 69 5.98 1.07 -0.77
CA TYR A 69 4.90 0.66 0.11
C TYR A 69 3.54 1.04 -0.47
N ILE A 70 2.59 0.13 -0.36
CA ILE A 70 1.23 0.33 -0.82
C ILE A 70 0.35 0.68 0.39
N ALA A 71 -0.41 1.76 0.27
CA ALA A 71 -1.36 2.22 1.28
C ALA A 71 -2.59 1.31 1.33
N GLN A 72 -3.39 1.44 2.40
CA GLN A 72 -4.55 0.57 2.59
C GLN A 72 -5.61 0.70 1.48
N ASP A 73 -5.67 1.87 0.84
CA ASP A 73 -6.59 2.18 -0.23
C ASP A 73 -6.12 1.67 -1.59
N GLY A 74 -4.94 1.05 -1.65
CA GLY A 74 -4.33 0.51 -2.87
C GLY A 74 -3.39 1.47 -3.58
N THR A 75 -3.27 2.72 -3.11
CA THR A 75 -2.38 3.71 -3.72
C THR A 75 -0.94 3.51 -3.29
N TYR A 76 0.01 3.98 -4.10
CA TYR A 76 1.43 4.00 -3.76
C TYR A 76 2.11 5.23 -4.35
N SER A 77 3.23 5.62 -3.76
CA SER A 77 4.11 6.65 -4.31
C SER A 77 5.57 6.43 -3.89
N ALA A 78 6.50 6.89 -4.73
CA ALA A 78 7.92 6.88 -4.47
C ALA A 78 8.58 8.11 -5.09
N ASN A 79 9.40 8.83 -4.32
CA ASN A 79 10.27 9.89 -4.82
C ASN A 79 11.54 9.25 -5.37
N LEU A 80 11.86 9.56 -6.63
CA LEU A 80 12.90 8.91 -7.43
C LEU A 80 13.68 9.95 -8.23
N PHE A 81 14.86 9.57 -8.72
CA PHE A 81 15.52 10.33 -9.77
C PHE A 81 14.85 10.05 -11.11
N LYS A 82 15.05 10.93 -12.08
CA LYS A 82 14.65 10.64 -13.46
C LYS A 82 15.44 9.45 -13.99
N GLY A 83 14.74 8.51 -14.62
CA GLY A 83 15.37 7.32 -15.17
C GLY A 83 14.41 6.19 -15.48
N GLU A 84 14.95 5.13 -16.06
CA GLU A 84 14.23 3.88 -16.28
C GLU A 84 14.32 3.00 -15.02
N TYR A 85 13.18 2.51 -14.57
CA TYR A 85 13.07 1.59 -13.42
C TYR A 85 12.34 0.31 -13.81
N LYS A 86 12.70 -0.76 -13.13
CA LYS A 86 12.06 -2.07 -13.21
C LYS A 86 11.26 -2.32 -11.95
N LEU A 87 9.93 -2.27 -12.05
CA LEU A 87 9.02 -2.58 -10.95
C LEU A 87 8.72 -4.09 -10.93
N VAL A 88 8.94 -4.71 -9.78
CA VAL A 88 8.63 -6.11 -9.50
C VAL A 88 7.63 -6.19 -8.36
N ARG A 89 6.63 -7.07 -8.52
CA ARG A 89 5.63 -7.38 -7.49
C ARG A 89 6.23 -8.39 -6.52
N ILE A 90 6.30 -8.05 -5.24
CA ILE A 90 6.82 -8.97 -4.22
C ILE A 90 5.76 -10.00 -3.84
N ASP A 91 6.20 -11.23 -3.62
CA ASP A 91 5.35 -12.35 -3.22
C ASP A 91 4.71 -12.13 -1.83
N GLY A 92 3.56 -12.77 -1.59
CA GLY A 92 2.87 -12.71 -0.30
C GLY A 92 1.69 -11.73 -0.22
N ALA A 93 1.41 -11.00 -1.30
CA ALA A 93 0.23 -10.15 -1.42
C ALA A 93 -1.07 -10.97 -1.66
N PRO A 94 -2.28 -10.37 -1.58
CA PRO A 94 -3.55 -11.08 -1.81
C PRO A 94 -3.88 -11.33 -3.30
N TRP A 95 -2.85 -11.46 -4.14
CA TRP A 95 -2.93 -11.74 -5.57
C TRP A 95 -1.90 -12.76 -6.01
N VAL A 96 -2.09 -13.31 -7.21
CA VAL A 96 -1.16 -14.27 -7.81
C VAL A 96 0.23 -13.66 -7.89
N SER A 97 1.20 -14.38 -7.33
CA SER A 97 2.63 -14.08 -7.46
C SER A 97 3.06 -14.00 -8.92
N GLN A 98 3.73 -12.90 -9.27
CA GLN A 98 4.26 -12.64 -10.61
C GLN A 98 5.72 -12.18 -10.51
N SER A 99 6.53 -12.84 -9.68
CA SER A 99 7.91 -12.41 -9.38
C SER A 99 8.87 -12.44 -10.57
N SER A 100 8.54 -13.15 -11.65
CA SER A 100 9.29 -13.10 -12.92
C SER A 100 8.81 -12.02 -13.90
N ASP A 101 7.66 -11.39 -13.64
CA ASP A 101 7.12 -10.31 -14.46
C ASP A 101 7.68 -8.97 -13.97
N THR A 102 8.38 -8.28 -14.86
CA THR A 102 9.01 -6.99 -14.56
C THR A 102 8.40 -5.91 -15.44
N LEU A 103 7.87 -4.86 -14.81
CA LEU A 103 7.32 -3.71 -15.51
C LEU A 103 8.41 -2.65 -15.67
N VAL A 104 8.68 -2.24 -16.91
CA VAL A 104 9.64 -1.17 -17.19
C VAL A 104 8.92 0.17 -17.20
N ILE A 105 9.34 1.10 -16.34
CA ILE A 105 8.70 2.40 -16.13
C ILE A 105 9.76 3.50 -16.33
N ASN A 106 9.49 4.43 -17.23
CA ASN A 106 10.33 5.60 -17.45
C ASN A 106 9.81 6.77 -16.61
N VAL A 107 10.52 7.07 -15.53
CA VAL A 107 10.18 8.14 -14.59
C VAL A 107 10.79 9.45 -15.06
N ASN A 108 9.95 10.45 -15.34
CA ASN A 108 10.37 11.78 -15.74
C ASN A 108 9.45 12.86 -15.14
N GLY A 109 9.87 13.42 -13.99
CA GLY A 109 9.00 14.29 -13.20
C GLY A 109 7.87 13.49 -12.53
N SER A 110 6.67 14.05 -12.43
CA SER A 110 5.49 13.33 -11.95
C SER A 110 5.04 12.31 -13.01
N THR A 111 5.15 11.03 -12.67
CA THR A 111 4.82 9.89 -13.52
C THR A 111 3.75 9.05 -12.84
N GLU A 112 2.60 8.86 -13.49
CA GLU A 112 1.52 8.00 -13.00
C GLU A 112 1.55 6.64 -13.70
N TYR A 113 1.44 5.57 -12.92
CA TYR A 113 1.42 4.20 -13.44
C TYR A 113 0.61 3.28 -12.54
N ASP A 114 -0.52 2.77 -13.03
CA ASP A 114 -1.28 1.76 -12.29
C ASP A 114 -0.71 0.36 -12.51
N VAL A 115 -0.55 -0.39 -11.42
CA VAL A 115 -0.03 -1.74 -11.43
C VAL A 115 -1.20 -2.73 -11.43
N ALA A 116 -1.50 -3.29 -12.59
CA ALA A 116 -2.48 -4.36 -12.70
C ALA A 116 -2.01 -5.63 -11.99
N VAL A 117 -2.89 -6.29 -11.25
CA VAL A 117 -2.64 -7.57 -10.55
C VAL A 117 -3.83 -8.51 -10.75
N THR A 118 -3.66 -9.79 -10.42
CA THR A 118 -4.75 -10.78 -10.43
C THR A 118 -5.04 -11.24 -9.00
N PRO A 119 -5.97 -10.61 -8.27
CA PRO A 119 -6.32 -11.01 -6.91
C PRO A 119 -6.94 -12.42 -6.91
N TYR A 120 -6.89 -13.12 -5.78
CA TYR A 120 -7.56 -14.42 -5.67
C TYR A 120 -9.08 -14.28 -5.59
N PHE A 121 -9.53 -13.25 -4.87
CA PHE A 121 -10.92 -12.85 -4.68
C PHE A 121 -11.06 -11.34 -4.82
N THR A 122 -12.25 -10.88 -5.14
CA THR A 122 -12.64 -9.46 -5.05
C THR A 122 -13.86 -9.32 -4.17
N ILE A 123 -14.01 -8.16 -3.53
CA ILE A 123 -15.21 -7.78 -2.78
C ILE A 123 -15.80 -6.57 -3.48
N SER A 124 -17.11 -6.59 -3.70
CA SER A 124 -17.84 -5.54 -4.43
C SER A 124 -19.26 -5.41 -3.89
N ASP A 125 -19.99 -4.40 -4.38
CA ASP A 125 -21.38 -4.12 -4.01
C ASP A 125 -21.56 -3.97 -2.49
N GLU A 126 -20.55 -3.44 -1.79
CA GLU A 126 -20.61 -3.24 -0.36
C GLU A 126 -21.53 -2.09 0.04
N SER A 127 -22.32 -2.29 1.09
CA SER A 127 -23.13 -1.24 1.71
C SER A 127 -23.18 -1.46 3.22
N PHE A 128 -23.06 -0.37 3.97
CA PHE A 128 -23.07 -0.36 5.43
C PHE A 128 -24.13 0.61 5.93
N ASN A 129 -25.20 0.10 6.54
CA ASN A 129 -26.32 0.90 7.01
C ASN A 129 -26.52 0.74 8.52
N VAL A 130 -26.28 1.81 9.27
CA VAL A 130 -26.42 1.81 10.73
C VAL A 130 -27.89 1.95 11.12
N GLN A 131 -28.37 1.06 11.99
CA GLN A 131 -29.72 1.09 12.55
C GLN A 131 -29.67 0.67 14.03
N SER A 132 -30.00 1.59 14.94
CA SER A 132 -30.23 1.27 16.36
C SER A 132 -29.14 0.41 17.01
N GLY A 133 -27.87 0.80 16.87
CA GLY A 133 -26.73 0.08 17.47
C GLY A 133 -26.29 -1.18 16.70
N THR A 134 -26.85 -1.43 15.51
CA THR A 134 -26.35 -2.44 14.57
C THR A 134 -25.93 -1.81 13.25
N VAL A 135 -25.05 -2.50 12.51
CA VAL A 135 -24.69 -2.17 11.14
C VAL A 135 -25.14 -3.30 10.23
N ASN A 136 -26.14 -3.02 9.39
CA ASN A 136 -26.54 -3.92 8.30
C ASN A 136 -25.51 -3.82 7.19
N THR A 137 -24.75 -4.89 7.01
CA THR A 137 -23.62 -4.98 6.09
C THR A 137 -23.97 -5.92 4.95
N SER A 138 -23.97 -5.42 3.71
CA SER A 138 -24.11 -6.25 2.51
C SER A 138 -22.82 -6.22 1.70
N PHE A 139 -22.42 -7.32 1.08
CA PHE A 139 -21.27 -7.38 0.17
C PHE A 139 -21.33 -8.62 -0.72
N LYS A 140 -20.55 -8.62 -1.81
CA LYS A 140 -20.40 -9.75 -2.74
C LYS A 140 -18.93 -10.13 -2.86
N ILE A 141 -18.63 -11.41 -2.60
CA ILE A 141 -17.28 -11.97 -2.82
C ILE A 141 -17.27 -12.73 -4.14
N LYS A 142 -16.41 -12.34 -5.08
CA LYS A 142 -16.20 -13.07 -6.34
C LYS A 142 -14.86 -13.77 -6.32
N GLN A 143 -14.84 -15.01 -6.78
CA GLN A 143 -13.59 -15.74 -7.01
C GLN A 143 -13.04 -15.37 -8.39
N VAL A 144 -11.77 -14.99 -8.43
CA VAL A 144 -11.05 -14.66 -9.68
C VAL A 144 -10.15 -15.83 -10.08
N VAL A 145 -9.45 -16.43 -9.11
CA VAL A 145 -8.56 -17.56 -9.33
C VAL A 145 -9.24 -18.85 -8.87
N SER A 146 -9.66 -19.68 -9.83
CA SER A 146 -10.46 -20.89 -9.58
C SER A 146 -9.78 -21.96 -8.72
N THR A 147 -8.44 -21.95 -8.65
CA THR A 147 -7.66 -22.91 -7.85
C THR A 147 -7.50 -22.50 -6.38
N SER A 148 -7.93 -21.30 -6.01
CA SER A 148 -7.83 -20.77 -4.66
C SER A 148 -9.18 -20.90 -3.95
N SER A 149 -9.18 -21.41 -2.72
CA SER A 149 -10.38 -21.50 -1.89
C SER A 149 -10.50 -20.29 -0.96
N LEU A 150 -11.73 -19.89 -0.63
CA LEU A 150 -12.01 -18.87 0.38
C LEU A 150 -11.72 -19.47 1.76
N SER A 151 -10.86 -18.85 2.56
CA SER A 151 -10.41 -19.38 3.85
C SER A 151 -11.00 -18.64 5.04
N GLU A 152 -11.11 -17.31 4.95
CA GLU A 152 -11.65 -16.46 6.01
C GLU A 152 -12.42 -15.29 5.41
N VAL A 153 -13.52 -14.89 6.05
CA VAL A 153 -14.26 -13.66 5.78
C VAL A 153 -14.51 -12.94 7.10
N ASN A 154 -14.07 -11.70 7.20
CA ASN A 154 -14.14 -10.92 8.43
C ASN A 154 -14.70 -9.52 8.16
N ILE A 155 -15.53 -9.02 9.07
CA ILE A 155 -15.99 -7.63 9.12
C ILE A 155 -15.32 -6.98 10.31
N TYR A 156 -14.70 -5.82 10.10
CA TYR A 156 -13.94 -5.10 11.11
C TYR A 156 -14.58 -3.75 11.40
N LEU A 157 -14.56 -3.32 12.66
CA LEU A 157 -14.94 -1.97 13.10
C LEU A 157 -13.78 -1.33 13.85
N ARG A 158 -13.61 -0.02 13.67
CA ARG A 158 -12.63 0.77 14.42
C ARG A 158 -12.96 2.25 14.46
N SER A 159 -12.59 2.94 15.53
CA SER A 159 -12.65 4.41 15.65
C SER A 159 -11.69 5.18 14.72
N LYS A 160 -10.72 4.49 14.10
CA LYS A 160 -9.64 5.08 13.26
C LYS A 160 -9.65 4.52 11.85
N ILE A 161 -9.20 5.31 10.88
CA ILE A 161 -9.30 5.00 9.45
C ILE A 161 -8.48 3.80 9.00
N LEU A 162 -7.31 3.57 9.61
CA LEU A 162 -6.49 2.39 9.34
C LEU A 162 -7.20 1.18 9.93
N LEU A 163 -7.72 0.30 9.09
CA LEU A 163 -8.58 -0.79 9.52
C LEU A 163 -8.28 -2.05 8.72
N ASP A 164 -7.85 -3.10 9.42
CA ASP A 164 -7.40 -4.37 8.84
C ASP A 164 -7.32 -5.47 9.93
N ASP A 165 -6.78 -6.64 9.56
CA ASP A 165 -6.62 -7.80 10.43
C ASP A 165 -5.63 -7.62 11.60
N ASN A 166 -4.80 -6.58 11.58
CA ASN A 166 -3.92 -6.20 12.69
C ASN A 166 -4.48 -5.04 13.51
N TYR A 167 -5.27 -4.18 12.88
CA TYR A 167 -5.81 -2.96 13.48
C TYR A 167 -7.34 -2.94 13.42
N TYR A 168 -7.98 -3.42 14.49
CA TYR A 168 -9.43 -3.36 14.68
C TYR A 168 -9.76 -3.14 16.17
N ASP A 169 -10.90 -2.52 16.44
CA ASP A 169 -11.45 -2.45 17.80
C ASP A 169 -12.46 -3.60 18.01
N TYR A 170 -13.15 -4.02 16.93
CA TYR A 170 -14.04 -5.17 16.93
C TYR A 170 -13.99 -5.94 15.60
N LYS A 171 -14.18 -7.26 15.67
CA LYS A 171 -14.14 -8.16 14.51
C LYS A 171 -15.25 -9.21 14.62
N ILE A 172 -15.97 -9.41 13.53
CA ILE A 172 -16.86 -10.56 13.33
C ILE A 172 -16.31 -11.42 12.21
N SER A 173 -16.24 -12.73 12.45
CA SER A 173 -15.94 -13.72 11.41
C SER A 173 -17.24 -14.28 10.85
N VAL A 174 -17.43 -14.16 9.54
CA VAL A 174 -18.55 -14.73 8.80
C VAL A 174 -18.17 -16.17 8.43
N ASP A 175 -19.06 -17.13 8.70
CA ASP A 175 -18.81 -18.52 8.32
C ASP A 175 -18.71 -18.61 6.80
N VAL A 176 -17.58 -19.13 6.30
CA VAL A 176 -17.33 -19.28 4.87
C VAL A 176 -18.37 -20.19 4.21
N SER A 177 -18.93 -21.15 4.94
CA SER A 177 -20.00 -22.02 4.43
C SER A 177 -21.32 -21.29 4.16
N ASP A 178 -21.51 -20.11 4.75
CA ASP A 178 -22.66 -19.24 4.53
C ASP A 178 -22.47 -18.26 3.35
N ILE A 179 -21.33 -18.32 2.65
CA ILE A 179 -21.00 -17.48 1.51
C ILE A 179 -21.22 -18.26 0.21
N THR A 180 -22.12 -17.76 -0.63
CA THR A 180 -22.21 -18.20 -2.03
C THR A 180 -21.46 -17.20 -2.91
N LEU A 181 -20.37 -17.66 -3.54
CA LEU A 181 -19.49 -16.81 -4.35
C LEU A 181 -20.28 -16.20 -5.53
N GLY A 182 -20.16 -14.88 -5.69
CA GLY A 182 -20.85 -14.12 -6.72
C GLY A 182 -22.24 -13.60 -6.32
N ASP A 183 -22.81 -14.09 -5.23
CA ASP A 183 -24.10 -13.62 -4.70
C ASP A 183 -23.89 -12.56 -3.60
N LEU A 184 -24.94 -11.77 -3.34
CA LEU A 184 -24.95 -10.81 -2.25
C LEU A 184 -25.10 -11.56 -0.92
N LYS A 185 -24.29 -11.19 0.07
CA LYS A 185 -24.40 -11.65 1.45
C LYS A 185 -24.77 -10.47 2.35
N ASP A 186 -25.82 -10.64 3.14
CA ASP A 186 -26.19 -9.73 4.22
C ASP A 186 -25.74 -10.29 5.58
N VAL A 187 -25.20 -9.41 6.42
CA VAL A 187 -24.76 -9.68 7.79
C VAL A 187 -25.17 -8.51 8.68
N GLU A 188 -25.91 -8.80 9.75
CA GLU A 188 -26.18 -7.84 10.81
C GLU A 188 -25.03 -7.87 11.82
N VAL A 189 -24.41 -6.71 12.04
CA VAL A 189 -23.29 -6.55 12.98
C VAL A 189 -23.76 -5.73 14.17
N THR A 190 -23.90 -6.35 15.34
CA THR A 190 -24.13 -5.60 16.59
C THR A 190 -22.86 -4.84 16.98
N ILE A 191 -22.98 -3.53 17.19
CA ILE A 191 -21.88 -2.69 17.63
C ILE A 191 -21.70 -2.90 19.15
N PRO A 192 -20.49 -3.23 19.64
CA PRO A 192 -20.21 -3.29 21.07
C PRO A 192 -20.52 -1.98 21.80
N ASP A 193 -21.04 -2.08 23.03
CA ASP A 193 -21.46 -0.92 23.83
C ASP A 193 -20.36 0.13 24.01
N ASP A 194 -19.10 -0.30 24.16
CA ASP A 194 -17.93 0.57 24.31
C ASP A 194 -17.55 1.34 23.03
N LEU A 195 -18.10 0.93 21.88
CA LEU A 195 -17.93 1.64 20.61
C LEU A 195 -19.11 2.58 20.30
N LEU A 196 -20.26 2.44 20.97
CA LEU A 196 -21.46 3.26 20.74
C LEU A 196 -21.30 4.72 21.16
N ASP A 197 -20.37 5.02 22.07
CA ASP A 197 -20.09 6.40 22.51
C ASP A 197 -19.32 7.23 21.45
N ASN A 198 -18.84 6.61 20.36
CA ASN A 198 -18.18 7.32 19.27
C ASN A 198 -19.21 7.99 18.34
N GLU A 199 -18.89 9.17 17.79
CA GLU A 199 -19.74 9.81 16.78
C GLU A 199 -19.76 9.03 15.45
N TYR A 200 -18.71 8.27 15.19
CA TYR A 200 -18.54 7.49 13.97
C TYR A 200 -17.57 6.34 14.21
N LEU A 201 -17.66 5.34 13.34
CA LEU A 201 -16.68 4.27 13.21
C LEU A 201 -16.24 4.17 11.74
N TYR A 202 -15.16 3.45 11.50
CA TYR A 202 -14.80 2.91 10.21
C TYR A 202 -15.16 1.43 10.18
N ILE A 203 -15.66 0.98 9.03
CA ILE A 203 -16.00 -0.41 8.76
C ILE A 203 -15.28 -0.89 7.51
N ARG A 204 -14.89 -2.17 7.51
CA ARG A 204 -14.22 -2.81 6.39
C ARG A 204 -14.54 -4.31 6.34
N VAL A 205 -14.74 -4.85 5.14
CA VAL A 205 -14.87 -6.30 4.93
C VAL A 205 -13.57 -6.82 4.34
N GLY A 206 -13.05 -7.92 4.87
CA GLY A 206 -11.88 -8.63 4.36
C GLY A 206 -12.20 -10.07 3.96
N ALA A 207 -11.63 -10.52 2.85
CA ALA A 207 -11.70 -11.91 2.39
C ALA A 207 -10.28 -12.45 2.18
N LYS A 208 -10.02 -13.66 2.69
CA LYS A 208 -8.70 -14.30 2.58
C LYS A 208 -8.77 -15.55 1.73
N SER A 209 -7.74 -15.72 0.92
CA SER A 209 -7.53 -16.90 0.11
C SER A 209 -6.76 -17.97 0.90
N SER A 210 -6.93 -19.25 0.55
CA SER A 210 -6.03 -20.32 0.98
C SER A 210 -4.61 -20.22 0.40
N SER A 211 -4.41 -19.34 -0.59
CA SER A 211 -3.17 -19.16 -1.33
C SER A 211 -2.39 -17.90 -0.92
N SER A 212 -2.89 -17.11 0.05
CA SER A 212 -2.18 -15.94 0.58
C SER A 212 -2.37 -15.81 2.09
N SER A 213 -1.39 -15.24 2.77
CA SER A 213 -1.51 -14.85 4.18
C SER A 213 -2.26 -13.54 4.36
N GLU A 214 -2.38 -12.73 3.31
CA GLU A 214 -3.04 -11.43 3.33
C GLU A 214 -4.49 -11.51 2.86
N PHE A 215 -5.32 -10.61 3.41
CA PHE A 215 -6.69 -10.41 2.97
C PHE A 215 -6.73 -9.39 1.82
N ILE A 216 -7.67 -9.59 0.90
CA ILE A 216 -8.22 -8.48 0.10
C ILE A 216 -9.33 -7.81 0.91
N TYR A 217 -9.50 -6.50 0.77
CA TYR A 217 -10.48 -5.74 1.53
C TYR A 217 -11.33 -4.83 0.64
N THR A 218 -12.52 -4.46 1.13
CA THR A 218 -13.21 -3.25 0.67
C THR A 218 -12.39 -2.02 1.00
N GLN A 219 -12.79 -0.85 0.50
CA GLN A 219 -12.27 0.41 1.05
C GLN A 219 -12.74 0.59 2.49
N SER A 220 -11.95 1.27 3.32
CA SER A 220 -12.32 1.61 4.70
C SER A 220 -13.36 2.73 4.66
N GLN A 221 -14.59 2.46 5.10
CA GLN A 221 -15.69 3.41 5.00
C GLN A 221 -16.07 3.97 6.37
N LYS A 222 -16.27 5.28 6.45
CA LYS A 222 -16.77 5.95 7.66
C LYS A 222 -18.29 5.76 7.75
N ILE A 223 -18.77 5.23 8.87
CA ILE A 223 -20.18 5.11 9.23
C ILE A 223 -20.49 6.02 10.42
N ILE A 224 -21.62 6.71 10.39
CA ILE A 224 -22.10 7.56 11.48
C ILE A 224 -23.01 6.72 12.38
N LEU A 225 -22.83 6.82 13.70
CA LEU A 225 -23.62 6.08 14.69
C LEU A 225 -24.94 6.77 15.04
#